data_AF-A0A248W127-F1
#
_entry.id   AF-A0A248W127-F1
#
_cell.length_a   1.000
_cell.length_b   1.000
_cell.length_c   1.000
_cell.angle_alpha   90.00
_cell.angle_beta   90.00
_cell.angle_gamma   90.00
#
_symmetry.space_group_name_H-M   'P 1'
#
loop_
_entity.id
_entity.type
_entity.pdbx_description
1 polymer ?
#
loop_
_entity_poly.entity_id
_entity_poly.type
_entity_poly.pdbx_seq_one_letter_code
_entity_poly.pdbx_strand_id
1 'polypeptide(L)'
;MVNTSVPSYSYEIEPRPSNLGGGWRLRLLEDGAEVGGGVFPADADADPQAGIDWWNGITEAERAHWLAKASSARPRDAWGAHLQQSAHDDALNEAMSWLEARGNQ
;
A
#
# COMPACT_ATOMS: atom_id res chain seq x y z
N MET A 1 9.37 -1.90 -43.48
CA MET A 1 10.09 -1.86 -42.20
C MET A 1 9.05 -1.74 -41.12
N VAL A 2 8.91 -2.73 -40.24
CA VAL A 2 8.05 -2.60 -39.05
C VAL A 2 8.81 -1.79 -38.02
N ASN A 3 8.25 -0.67 -37.59
CA ASN A 3 8.82 0.18 -36.56
C ASN A 3 8.37 -0.39 -35.21
N THR A 4 9.15 -1.27 -34.61
CA THR A 4 8.80 -1.85 -33.31
C THR A 4 9.14 -0.83 -32.22
N SER A 5 8.15 -0.09 -31.73
CA SER A 5 8.32 0.69 -30.49
C SER A 5 8.48 -0.29 -29.33
N VAL A 6 9.45 -0.03 -28.45
CA VAL A 6 9.53 -0.75 -27.18
C VAL A 6 8.28 -0.36 -26.37
N PRO A 7 7.53 -1.33 -25.81
CA PRO A 7 6.38 -1.03 -24.97
C PRO A 7 6.81 -0.23 -23.74
N SER A 8 5.95 0.69 -23.32
CA SER A 8 6.12 1.50 -22.12
C SER A 8 5.45 0.82 -20.92
N TYR A 9 6.13 0.81 -19.78
CA TYR A 9 5.62 0.19 -18.55
C TYR A 9 5.57 1.22 -17.43
N SER A 10 4.44 1.29 -16.73
CA SER A 10 4.22 2.19 -15.60
C SER A 10 3.24 1.58 -14.58
N TYR A 11 3.01 2.28 -13.47
CA TYR A 11 2.02 1.87 -12.48
C TYR A 11 1.31 3.10 -11.89
N GLU A 12 0.13 2.85 -11.31
CA GLU A 12 -0.62 3.80 -10.50
C GLU A 12 -0.97 3.16 -9.16
N ILE A 13 -0.77 3.90 -8.07
CA ILE A 13 -1.22 3.51 -6.72
C ILE A 13 -2.19 4.58 -6.23
N GLU A 14 -3.45 4.20 -6.08
CA GLU A 14 -4.53 5.11 -5.72
C GLU A 14 -5.13 4.76 -4.36
N PRO A 15 -5.47 5.75 -3.52
CA PRO A 15 -6.11 5.49 -2.24
C PRO A 15 -7.47 4.83 -2.47
N ARG A 16 -7.72 3.76 -1.73
CA ARG A 16 -8.98 3.03 -1.77
C ARG A 16 -9.95 3.61 -0.75
N PRO A 17 -11.23 3.86 -1.12
CA PRO A 17 -12.22 4.43 -0.21
C PRO A 17 -12.34 3.66 1.12
N SER A 18 -12.49 4.40 2.23
CA SER A 18 -12.59 3.81 3.57
C SER A 18 -13.77 2.85 3.73
N ASN A 19 -14.89 3.11 3.06
CA ASN A 19 -16.08 2.23 3.07
C ASN A 19 -15.87 0.87 2.36
N LEU A 20 -14.76 0.70 1.65
CA LEU A 20 -14.37 -0.59 1.06
C LEU A 20 -13.31 -1.31 1.91
N GLY A 21 -12.89 -0.74 3.05
CA GLY A 21 -11.79 -1.25 3.89
C GLY A 21 -10.48 -0.45 3.73
N GLY A 22 -10.55 0.74 3.13
CA GLY A 22 -9.39 1.62 2.97
C GLY A 22 -8.27 0.98 2.17
N GLY A 23 -7.04 1.45 2.43
CA GLY A 23 -5.82 0.95 1.80
C GLY A 23 -5.57 1.53 0.43
N TRP A 24 -5.02 0.71 -0.46
CA TRP A 24 -4.55 1.14 -1.78
C TRP A 24 -4.96 0.17 -2.87
N ARG A 25 -5.17 0.70 -4.08
CA ARG A 25 -5.30 -0.08 -5.31
C ARG A 25 -4.07 0.17 -6.16
N LEU A 26 -3.41 -0.91 -6.56
CA LEU A 26 -2.35 -0.91 -7.56
C LEU A 26 -2.93 -1.21 -8.94
N ARG A 27 -2.52 -0.46 -9.95
CA ARG A 27 -2.73 -0.73 -11.37
C ARG A 27 -1.37 -0.80 -12.05
N LEU A 28 -1.14 -1.86 -12.82
CA LEU A 28 0.07 -2.07 -13.61
C LEU A 28 -0.26 -1.84 -15.07
N LEU A 29 0.49 -0.98 -15.75
CA LEU A 29 0.13 -0.44 -17.06
C LEU A 29 1.18 -0.77 -18.13
N GLU A 30 0.74 -1.35 -19.24
CA GLU A 30 1.53 -1.55 -20.46
C GLU A 30 0.92 -0.69 -21.57
N ASP A 31 1.71 0.25 -22.11
CA ASP A 31 1.23 1.27 -23.06
C ASP A 31 -0.02 2.01 -22.58
N GLY A 32 -0.09 2.24 -21.27
CA GLY A 32 -1.21 2.89 -20.59
C GLY A 32 -2.44 2.01 -20.37
N ALA A 33 -2.45 0.76 -20.85
CA ALA A 33 -3.52 -0.20 -20.59
C ALA A 33 -3.24 -1.01 -19.31
N GLU A 34 -4.24 -1.14 -18.44
CA GLU A 34 -4.13 -1.98 -17.24
C GLU A 34 -4.01 -3.45 -17.62
N VAL A 35 -2.88 -4.05 -17.27
CA VAL A 35 -2.53 -5.46 -17.55
C VAL A 35 -2.45 -6.30 -16.28
N GLY A 36 -2.55 -5.68 -15.12
CA GLY A 36 -2.52 -6.33 -13.81
C GLY A 36 -2.66 -5.34 -12.67
N GLY A 37 -2.54 -5.83 -11.44
CA GLY A 37 -2.62 -5.01 -10.24
C GLY A 37 -3.06 -5.81 -9.02
N GLY A 38 -3.40 -5.08 -7.95
CA GLY A 38 -3.74 -5.66 -6.66
C GLY A 38 -4.52 -4.70 -5.77
N VAL A 39 -5.13 -5.24 -4.72
CA VAL A 39 -5.81 -4.47 -3.66
C VAL A 39 -5.13 -4.78 -2.34
N PHE A 40 -4.71 -3.73 -1.65
CA PHE A 40 -3.97 -3.79 -0.39
C PHE A 40 -4.82 -3.11 0.68
N PRO A 41 -5.65 -3.86 1.43
CA PRO A 41 -6.57 -3.28 2.40
C PRO A 41 -5.83 -2.75 3.64
N ALA A 42 -6.40 -1.74 4.30
CA ALA A 42 -5.84 -1.14 5.51
C ALA A 42 -6.94 -0.88 6.56
N ASP A 43 -7.87 -1.84 6.69
CA ASP A 43 -9.01 -1.73 7.60
C ASP A 43 -8.57 -2.07 9.04
N ALA A 44 -8.50 -1.04 9.88
CA ALA A 44 -8.15 -1.17 11.29
C ALA A 44 -9.18 -1.97 12.11
N ASP A 45 -10.40 -2.16 11.61
CA ASP A 45 -11.47 -2.88 12.29
C ASP A 45 -11.60 -4.34 11.81
N ALA A 46 -10.88 -4.74 10.75
CA ALA A 46 -10.97 -6.10 10.21
C ALA A 46 -10.44 -7.16 11.19
N ASP A 47 -9.39 -6.83 11.95
CA ASP A 47 -8.87 -7.64 13.05
C ASP A 47 -8.43 -6.74 14.22
N PRO A 48 -9.33 -6.46 15.17
CA PRO A 48 -9.02 -5.63 16.32
C PRO A 48 -7.96 -6.23 17.25
N GLN A 49 -7.86 -7.57 17.32
CA GLN A 49 -6.89 -8.23 18.20
C GLN A 49 -5.47 -8.05 17.67
N ALA A 50 -5.27 -8.14 16.35
CA ALA A 50 -3.98 -7.84 15.73
C ALA A 50 -3.50 -6.41 16.05
N GLY A 51 -4.41 -5.43 16.04
CA GLY A 51 -4.07 -4.05 16.41
C GLY A 51 -3.68 -3.89 17.88
N ILE A 52 -4.34 -4.62 18.79
CA ILE A 52 -3.99 -4.65 20.22
C ILE A 52 -2.62 -5.30 20.43
N ASP A 53 -2.36 -6.44 19.79
CA ASP A 53 -1.11 -7.17 19.92
C ASP A 53 0.06 -6.36 19.37
N TRP A 54 -0.12 -5.74 18.20
CA TRP A 54 0.85 -4.80 17.62
C TRP A 54 1.14 -3.63 18.56
N TRP A 55 0.09 -2.96 19.08
CA TRP A 55 0.26 -1.83 19.99
C TRP A 55 1.04 -2.20 21.25
N ASN A 56 0.79 -3.39 21.80
CA ASN A 56 1.48 -3.90 22.98
C ASN A 56 2.92 -4.32 22.69
N GLY A 57 3.23 -4.69 21.45
CA GLY A 57 4.56 -5.13 21.02
C GLY A 57 5.52 -4.01 20.62
N ILE A 58 5.03 -2.85 20.18
CA ILE A 58 5.87 -1.72 19.77
C ILE A 58 6.38 -0.90 20.96
N THR A 59 7.52 -0.23 20.77
CA THR A 59 8.15 0.64 21.76
C THR A 59 7.38 1.96 21.96
N GLU A 60 7.65 2.66 23.06
CA GLU A 60 7.03 3.96 23.32
C GLU A 60 7.38 5.02 22.24
N ALA A 61 8.61 4.95 21.70
CA ALA A 61 9.02 5.83 20.61
C ALA A 61 8.21 5.58 19.32
N GLU A 62 7.97 4.31 18.99
CA GLU A 62 7.12 3.93 17.86
C GLU A 62 5.67 4.31 18.10
N ARG A 63 5.13 4.12 19.31
CA ARG A 63 3.79 4.59 19.68
C ARG A 63 3.64 6.09 19.44
N ALA A 64 4.59 6.89 19.93
CA ALA A 64 4.59 8.34 19.74
C ALA A 64 4.64 8.72 18.25
N HIS A 65 5.47 8.03 17.46
CA HIS A 65 5.53 8.23 16.00
C HIS A 65 4.17 7.99 15.34
N TRP A 66 3.53 6.85 15.61
CA TRP A 66 2.27 6.48 14.95
C TRP A 66 1.07 7.30 15.42
N LEU A 67 1.02 7.68 16.70
CA LEU A 67 0.01 8.62 17.20
C LEU A 67 0.14 10.00 16.53
N ALA A 68 1.37 10.52 16.39
CA ALA A 68 1.62 11.78 15.71
C ALA A 68 1.21 11.70 14.23
N LYS A 69 1.55 10.61 13.55
CA LYS A 69 1.19 10.37 12.15
C LYS A 69 -0.32 10.25 11.94
N ALA A 70 -1.03 9.62 12.86
CA ALA A 70 -2.49 9.54 12.86
C ALA A 70 -3.18 10.85 13.28
N SER A 71 -2.43 11.84 13.77
CA SER A 71 -2.98 13.05 14.41
C SER A 71 -4.03 12.71 15.49
N SER A 72 -3.75 11.67 16.29
CA SER A 72 -4.69 11.12 17.26
C SER A 72 -3.98 10.60 18.50
N ALA A 73 -4.70 10.57 19.62
CA ALA A 73 -4.25 9.92 20.87
C ALA A 73 -4.77 8.48 21.01
N ARG A 74 -5.50 7.96 20.01
CA ARG A 74 -6.11 6.62 20.07
C ARG A 74 -5.19 5.56 19.44
N PRO A 75 -4.85 4.47 20.16
CA PRO A 75 -4.09 3.35 19.59
C PRO A 75 -4.67 2.77 18.30
N ARG A 76 -6.00 2.68 18.19
CA ARG A 76 -6.69 2.24 16.97
C ARG A 76 -6.34 3.11 15.76
N ASP A 77 -6.27 4.42 15.92
CA ASP A 77 -5.99 5.33 14.81
C ASP A 77 -4.51 5.23 14.39
N ALA A 78 -3.61 5.00 15.36
CA ALA A 78 -2.21 4.66 15.10
C ALA A 78 -2.07 3.34 14.32
N TRP A 79 -2.84 2.31 14.69
CA TRP A 79 -2.91 1.04 13.96
C TRP A 79 -3.38 1.23 12.52
N GLY A 80 -4.44 2.02 12.31
CA GLY A 80 -4.92 2.37 10.97
C GLY A 80 -3.86 3.11 10.12
N ALA A 81 -3.13 4.06 10.71
CA ALA A 81 -2.03 4.75 10.03
C ALA A 81 -0.86 3.81 9.67
N HIS A 82 -0.57 2.84 10.55
CA HIS A 82 0.41 1.80 10.29
C HIS A 82 0.00 0.89 9.13
N LEU A 83 -1.23 0.38 9.15
CA LEU A 83 -1.78 -0.42 8.05
C LEU A 83 -1.78 0.33 6.72
N GLN A 84 -2.13 1.63 6.73
CA GLN A 84 -2.11 2.46 5.52
C GLN A 84 -0.70 2.60 4.93
N GLN A 85 0.31 2.78 5.78
CA GLN A 85 1.71 2.80 5.35
C GLN A 85 2.13 1.43 4.79
N SER A 86 1.87 0.35 5.54
CA SER A 86 2.25 -1.01 5.12
C SER A 86 1.62 -1.39 3.78
N ALA A 87 0.32 -1.14 3.61
CA ALA A 87 -0.40 -1.44 2.38
C ALA A 87 0.14 -0.63 1.18
N HIS A 88 0.58 0.60 1.39
CA HIS A 88 1.23 1.39 0.33
C HIS A 88 2.60 0.80 -0.03
N ASP A 89 3.40 0.47 0.98
CA ASP A 89 4.74 -0.07 0.79
C ASP A 89 4.67 -1.45 0.09
N ASP A 90 3.69 -2.30 0.43
CA ASP A 90 3.43 -3.56 -0.26
C ASP A 90 3.02 -3.36 -1.73
N ALA A 91 2.10 -2.42 -1.99
CA ALA A 91 1.69 -2.07 -3.35
C ALA A 91 2.87 -1.55 -4.19
N LEU A 92 3.73 -0.72 -3.60
CA LEU A 92 4.93 -0.19 -4.25
C LEU A 92 5.96 -1.29 -4.52
N ASN A 93 6.19 -2.19 -3.57
CA ASN A 93 7.11 -3.31 -3.73
C ASN A 93 6.67 -4.23 -4.88
N GLU A 94 5.36 -4.53 -4.98
CA GLU A 94 4.82 -5.31 -6.10
C GLU A 94 4.99 -4.58 -7.44
N ALA A 95 4.70 -3.28 -7.48
CA ALA A 95 4.87 -2.45 -8.66
C ALA A 95 6.33 -2.40 -9.14
N MET A 96 7.28 -2.21 -8.23
CA MET A 96 8.71 -2.15 -8.53
C MET A 96 9.22 -3.50 -9.01
N SER A 97 8.83 -4.60 -8.35
CA SER A 97 9.19 -5.96 -8.79
C SER A 97 8.69 -6.25 -10.21
N TRP A 98 7.49 -5.79 -10.54
CA TRP A 98 6.89 -5.95 -11.87
C TRP A 98 7.59 -5.13 -12.96
N LEU A 99 8.04 -3.91 -12.63
CA LEU A 99 8.84 -3.07 -13.52
C LEU A 99 10.25 -3.64 -13.75
N GLU A 100 10.93 -4.09 -12.69
CA GLU A 100 12.26 -4.69 -12.78
C GLU A 100 12.27 -5.92 -13.68
N ALA A 101 11.25 -6.77 -13.58
CA ALA A 101 11.10 -7.95 -14.43
C ALA A 101 10.99 -7.62 -15.93
N ARG A 102 10.56 -6.40 -16.28
CA ARG A 102 10.39 -5.92 -17.67
C ARG A 102 11.52 -5.03 -18.17
N GLY A 103 12.20 -4.32 -17.26
CA GLY A 103 13.40 -3.54 -17.57
C GLY A 103 14.64 -4.40 -17.79
N ASN A 104 14.62 -5.66 -17.34
CA ASN A 104 15.70 -6.64 -17.53
C ASN A 104 15.51 -7.54 -18.79
N GLN A 105 14.58 -7.20 -19.69
CA GLN A 105 14.35 -7.91 -20.96
C GLN A 105 14.99 -7.18 -22.14
#